data_AF-A0A1Y5K6Y8-F1
#
_entry.id   AF-A0A1Y5K6Y8-F1
#
_cell.length_a   1.000
_cell.length_b   1.000
_cell.length_c   1.000
_cell.angle_alpha   90.00
_cell.angle_beta   90.00
_cell.angle_gamma   90.00
#
_symmetry.space_group_name_H-M   'P 1'
#
loop_
_entity.id
_entity.type
_entity.pdbx_description
1 polymer ?
#
loop_
_entity_poly.entity_id
_entity_poly.type
_entity_poly.pdbx_seq_one_letter_code
_entity_poly.pdbx_strand_id
1 'polypeptide(L)' 'MGLFGRRWVTVRTESGSKADDIDRLQAVFKSNGLKSKILMEGSHLKKIQVTTKDVERAKELIDVFEQEI' A
#
# COMPACT_ATOMS: atom_id res chain seq x y z
N MET A 1 -22.56 -17.76 -8.24
CA MET A 1 -21.99 -17.71 -6.88
C MET A 1 -20.88 -16.67 -6.88
N GLY A 2 -21.02 -15.63 -6.05
CA GLY A 2 -20.23 -14.41 -6.13
C GLY A 2 -18.76 -14.63 -5.84
N LEU A 3 -17.92 -14.41 -6.85
CA LEU A 3 -16.51 -14.11 -6.66
C LEU A 3 -16.42 -12.68 -6.09
N PHE A 4 -16.83 -12.48 -4.84
CA PHE A 4 -16.45 -11.30 -4.06
C PHE A 4 -14.98 -11.45 -3.66
N GLY A 5 -14.12 -11.63 -4.67
CA GLY A 5 -12.69 -11.57 -4.53
C GLY A 5 -12.37 -10.20 -3.94
N ARG A 6 -11.73 -10.20 -2.78
CA ARG A 6 -11.12 -9.00 -2.21
C ARG A 6 -10.20 -8.43 -3.29
N ARG A 7 -10.68 -7.45 -4.04
CA ARG A 7 -9.98 -6.86 -5.19
C ARG A 7 -8.87 -6.01 -4.60
N TRP A 8 -7.66 -6.55 -4.65
CA TRP A 8 -6.47 -5.82 -4.23
C TRP A 8 -6.19 -4.75 -5.28
N VAL A 9 -5.96 -3.53 -4.82
CA VAL A 9 -5.66 -2.37 -5.66
C VAL A 9 -4.29 -1.88 -5.28
N THR A 10 -3.40 -1.79 -6.26
CA THR A 10 -2.08 -1.20 -6.07
C THR A 10 -2.24 0.30 -5.88
N VAL A 11 -1.83 0.81 -4.72
CA VAL A 11 -1.91 2.24 -4.40
C VAL A 11 -0.57 2.95 -4.59
N ARG A 12 0.55 2.25 -4.41
CA ARG A 12 1.89 2.79 -4.64
C ARG A 12 2.83 1.73 -5.19
N THR A 13 3.72 2.13 -6.09
CA THR A 13 4.81 1.30 -6.61
C THR A 13 6.08 2.12 -6.49
N GLU A 14 7.07 1.61 -5.77
CA GLU A 14 8.35 2.27 -5.55
C GLU A 14 9.50 1.30 -5.83
N SER A 15 10.63 1.86 -6.24
CA SER A 15 11.80 1.10 -6.70
C SER A 15 13.05 1.43 -5.89
N GLY A 16 13.93 0.47 -5.67
CA GLY A 16 15.28 0.69 -5.14
C GLY A 16 15.28 1.29 -3.73
N SER A 17 15.88 2.48 -3.56
CA SER A 17 16.07 3.14 -2.25
C SER A 17 14.76 3.49 -1.52
N LYS A 18 13.65 3.63 -2.25
CA LYS A 18 12.31 3.90 -1.68
C LYS A 18 11.57 2.63 -1.25
N ALA A 19 12.26 1.49 -1.28
CA ALA A 19 11.74 0.23 -0.76
C ALA A 19 11.58 0.23 0.77
N ASP A 20 12.29 1.11 1.49
CA ASP A 20 12.11 1.36 2.93
C ASP A 20 10.83 2.16 3.19
N ASP A 21 10.55 3.17 2.37
CA ASP A 21 9.29 3.93 2.42
C ASP A 21 8.07 3.04 2.28
N ILE A 22 8.11 2.02 1.41
CA ILE A 22 7.01 1.05 1.28
C ILE A 22 6.79 0.26 2.58
N ASP A 23 7.85 -0.10 3.29
CA ASP A 23 7.73 -0.83 4.56
C ASP A 23 7.15 0.07 5.67
N ARG A 24 7.61 1.33 5.74
CA ARG A 24 7.03 2.37 6.62
C ARG A 24 5.56 2.63 6.30
N LEU A 25 5.21 2.78 5.02
CA LEU A 25 3.84 2.99 4.58
C LEU A 25 2.95 1.79 4.92
N GLN A 26 3.47 0.56 4.79
CA GLN A 26 2.79 -0.64 5.26
C GLN A 26 2.59 -0.62 6.78
N ALA A 27 3.57 -0.18 7.56
CA ALA A 27 3.44 -0.05 9.01
C ALA A 27 2.37 0.98 9.38
N VAL A 28 2.34 2.14 8.73
CA VAL A 28 1.27 3.16 8.89
C VAL A 28 -0.10 2.58 8.57
N PHE A 29 -0.22 1.86 7.46
CA PHE A 29 -1.47 1.19 7.08
C PHE A 29 -1.90 0.16 8.14
N LYS A 30 -0.99 -0.68 8.64
CA LYS A 30 -1.29 -1.64 9.71
C LYS A 30 -1.71 -0.96 11.02
N SER A 31 -1.02 0.10 11.43
CA SER A 31 -1.36 0.88 12.64
C SER A 31 -2.73 1.54 12.53
N ASN A 32 -3.16 1.90 11.33
CA ASN A 32 -4.50 2.44 11.06
C ASN A 32 -5.56 1.34 10.82
N GLY A 33 -5.19 0.06 10.94
CA GLY A 33 -6.10 -1.08 10.76
C GLY A 33 -6.41 -1.43 9.30
N LEU A 34 -5.69 -0.86 8.32
CA LEU A 34 -5.86 -1.19 6.92
C LEU A 34 -5.15 -2.50 6.56
N LYS A 35 -5.82 -3.30 5.73
CA LYS A 35 -5.21 -4.51 5.14
C LYS A 35 -4.38 -4.14 3.92
N SER A 36 -3.08 -4.13 4.11
CA SER A 36 -2.09 -3.90 3.08
C SER A 36 -1.26 -5.16 2.80
N LYS A 37 -0.79 -5.28 1.55
CA LYS A 37 0.08 -6.37 1.08
C LYS A 37 1.19 -5.77 0.23
N ILE A 38 2.44 -6.07 0.58
CA ILE A 38 3.59 -5.74 -0.26
C ILE A 38 3.78 -6.88 -1.28
N LEU A 39 3.88 -6.52 -2.55
CA LEU A 39 4.33 -7.38 -3.64
C LEU A 39 5.69 -6.87 -4.11
N MET A 40 6.69 -7.74 -4.14
CA MET A 40 7.96 -7.43 -4.78
C MET A 40 7.93 -8.00 -6.20
N GLU A 41 8.16 -7.15 -7.20
CA GLU A 41 8.21 -7.53 -8.62
C GLU A 41 9.67 -7.41 -9.09
N GLY A 42 10.40 -8.53 -9.13
CA GLY A 42 11.85 -8.53 -9.39
C GLY A 42 12.71 -8.05 -8.21
N SER A 43 13.99 -7.79 -8.44
CA SER A 43 14.95 -7.46 -7.36
C SER A 43 14.85 -6.02 -6.83
N HIS A 44 14.14 -5.12 -7.51
CA HIS A 44 14.15 -3.69 -7.16
C HIS A 44 12.77 -3.03 -7.06
N LEU A 45 11.66 -3.67 -7.45
CA LEU A 45 10.33 -3.03 -7.41
C LEU A 45 9.51 -3.58 -6.24
N LYS A 46 9.01 -2.70 -5.37
CA LYS A 46 8.03 -3.03 -4.35
C LYS A 46 6.73 -2.28 -4.62
N LYS A 47 5.63 -3.00 -4.66
CA LYS A 47 4.27 -2.52 -4.86
C LYS A 47 3.50 -2.73 -3.56
N ILE A 48 2.83 -1.71 -3.06
CA ILE A 48 1.89 -1.88 -1.95
C ILE A 48 0.46 -1.89 -2.48
N GLN A 49 -0.24 -2.96 -2.16
CA GLN A 49 -1.63 -3.17 -2.50
C GLN A 49 -2.48 -3.09 -1.24
N VAL A 50 -3.66 -2.52 -1.37
CA VAL A 50 -4.67 -2.50 -0.32
C VAL A 50 -5.96 -3.11 -0.85
N THR A 51 -6.86 -3.47 0.05
CA THR A 51 -8.21 -3.87 -0.34
C THR A 51 -8.94 -2.70 -0.99
N THR A 52 -9.73 -2.97 -2.03
CA THR A 52 -10.60 -1.99 -2.70
C THR A 52 -11.42 -1.10 -1.74
N LYS A 53 -11.85 -1.65 -0.59
CA LYS A 53 -12.61 -0.94 0.44
C LYS A 53 -11.78 0.10 1.20
N ASP A 54 -10.48 -0.08 1.19
CA ASP A 54 -9.50 0.69 1.96
C ASP A 54 -8.67 1.59 1.04
N VAL A 55 -9.00 1.66 -0.26
CA VAL A 55 -8.26 2.47 -1.25
C VAL A 55 -8.38 3.96 -0.94
N GLU A 56 -9.57 4.45 -0.61
CA GLU A 56 -9.78 5.86 -0.28
C GLU A 56 -8.95 6.26 0.94
N ARG A 57 -9.06 5.47 2.02
CA ARG A 57 -8.28 5.65 3.24
C ARG A 57 -6.77 5.51 3.02
N ALA A 58 -6.35 4.57 2.18
CA ALA A 58 -4.94 4.39 1.86
C ALA A 58 -4.39 5.59 1.09
N LYS A 59 -5.18 6.17 0.17
CA LYS A 59 -4.82 7.42 -0.52
C LYS A 59 -4.72 8.59 0.46
N GLU A 60 -5.66 8.73 1.39
CA GLU A 60 -5.59 9.77 2.44
C GLU A 60 -4.34 9.60 3.30
N LEU A 61 -4.04 8.38 3.75
CA LEU A 61 -2.84 8.12 4.55
C LEU A 61 -1.54 8.33 3.77
N ILE A 62 -1.53 8.07 2.45
CA ILE A 62 -0.41 8.41 1.58
C ILE A 62 -0.25 9.92 1.51
N ASP A 63 -1.34 10.66 1.27
CA ASP A 63 -1.32 12.12 1.16
C ASP A 63 -0.83 12.76 2.48
N VAL A 64 -1.35 12.30 3.62
CA VAL A 64 -0.89 12.73 4.95
C VAL A 64 0.60 12.42 5.15
N PHE A 65 1.06 11.22 4.77
CA PHE A 65 2.47 10.84 4.87
C PHE A 65 3.37 11.69 3.96
N GLU A 66 2.89 12.07 2.77
CA GLU A 66 3.63 12.92 1.82
C GLU A 66 3.62 14.40 2.23
N GLN A 67 2.61 14.87 2.97
CA GLN A 67 2.58 16.23 3.53
C GLN A 67 3.38 16.39 4.83
N GLU A 68 3.63 15.31 5.57
CA GLU A 68 4.44 15.33 6.79
C GLU A 68 5.96 15.42 6.52
N ILE A 69 6.38 15.19 5.27
CA ILE A 69 7.78 15.25 4.80
C ILE A 69 8.05 16.58 4.09
#